data_AF-A0A0B2PS91-F1
#
_entry.id   AF-A0A0B2PS91-F1
#
_cell.length_a   1.000
_cell.length_b   1.000
_cell.length_c   1.000
_cell.angle_alpha   90.00
_cell.angle_beta   90.00
_cell.angle_gamma   90.00
#
_symmetry.space_group_name_H-M   'P 1'
#
loop_
_entity.id
_entity.type
_entity.pdbx_description
1 polymer ?
#
loop_
_entity_poly.entity_id
_entity_poly.type
_entity_poly.pdbx_seq_one_letter_code
_entity_poly.pdbx_strand_id
1 'polypeptide(L)'
;MTEDCYSIASFIEHERNFVPGFEYLSRFQSRSLDANAREESVAWILKVHAYYGFQPLTAYLAVNYMDRFLDSSQLPETNGWPLQLLSVACLSLAAKMEEPLVPSLLDLQIEGAKYIFEPRTIRRMELLVLGVLDWRLRSVTPLCFLVFFACKADSTGTFTRFLISRATEIIVSNIQEASFLAYRPSCIAAAAILTAANEIPNWSVVKPEQAESWCQGIRKEKVIGCYQLMQELVINNNQRKLPTKVLPQLRVTTRTRMRSSTVSSFSSTSSSSSSTSFSLSCKRRKLNNRLWVDDEKGNSE
;
A
#
# COMPACT_ATOMS: atom_id res chain seq x y z
N MET A 1 27.52 -0.69 3.70
CA MET A 1 27.68 -1.98 4.40
C MET A 1 27.74 -1.84 5.92
N THR A 2 28.55 -0.95 6.52
CA THR A 2 28.57 -0.76 7.99
C THR A 2 27.38 0.04 8.51
N GLU A 3 26.92 1.08 7.81
CA GLU A 3 25.73 1.87 8.18
C GLU A 3 24.43 1.05 8.09
N ASP A 4 24.33 0.17 7.10
CA ASP A 4 23.16 -0.69 6.89
C ASP A 4 22.95 -1.68 8.06
N CYS A 5 24.03 -2.20 8.65
CA CYS A 5 23.95 -3.17 9.76
C CYS A 5 23.46 -2.54 11.08
N TYR A 6 23.87 -1.30 11.38
CA TYR A 6 23.35 -0.56 12.55
C TYR A 6 21.84 -0.29 12.41
N SER A 7 21.37 -0.08 11.18
CA SER A 7 19.95 0.09 10.88
C SER A 7 19.14 -1.19 11.12
N ILE A 8 19.65 -2.36 10.67
CA ILE A 8 18.94 -3.64 10.81
C ILE A 8 18.83 -4.09 12.27
N ALA A 9 19.90 -3.98 13.06
CA ALA A 9 19.85 -4.37 14.48
C ALA A 9 18.81 -3.54 15.26
N SER A 10 18.77 -2.23 15.00
CA SER A 10 17.74 -1.34 15.55
C SER A 10 16.33 -1.75 15.11
N PHE A 11 16.13 -2.12 13.85
CA PHE A 11 14.84 -2.63 13.39
C PHE A 11 14.43 -3.92 14.10
N ILE A 12 15.33 -4.88 14.32
CA ILE A 12 15.04 -6.12 15.06
C ILE A 12 14.62 -5.83 16.51
N GLU A 13 15.27 -4.87 17.17
CA GLU A 13 14.94 -4.48 18.53
C GLU A 13 13.53 -3.88 18.63
N HIS A 14 13.18 -3.02 17.67
CA HIS A 14 11.95 -2.24 17.71
C HIS A 14 10.76 -2.87 16.97
N GLU A 15 10.95 -3.92 16.17
CA GLU A 15 9.87 -4.51 15.36
C GLU A 15 8.66 -4.95 16.19
N ARG A 16 8.88 -5.32 17.47
CA ARG A 16 7.81 -5.72 18.40
C ARG A 16 6.80 -4.61 18.68
N ASN A 17 7.23 -3.36 18.57
CA ASN A 17 6.37 -2.20 18.87
C ASN A 17 5.33 -1.93 17.76
N PHE A 18 5.47 -2.60 16.62
CA PHE A 18 4.68 -2.37 15.42
C PHE A 18 3.92 -3.61 14.95
N VAL A 19 3.87 -4.65 15.78
CA VAL A 19 3.07 -5.86 15.56
C VAL A 19 1.92 -5.88 16.56
N PRO A 20 0.68 -6.16 16.13
CA PRO A 20 -0.44 -6.37 17.05
C PRO A 20 -0.14 -7.44 18.10
N GLY A 21 -0.72 -7.31 19.29
CA GLY A 21 -0.57 -8.28 20.36
C GLY A 21 -1.13 -9.66 20.02
N PHE A 22 -0.73 -10.68 20.79
CA PHE A 22 -1.29 -12.04 20.66
C PHE A 22 -2.82 -12.07 20.89
N GLU A 23 -3.32 -11.15 21.72
CA GLU A 23 -4.74 -10.98 21.99
C GLU A 23 -5.52 -10.61 20.72
N TYR A 24 -4.95 -9.81 19.81
CA TYR A 24 -5.58 -9.46 18.53
C TYR A 24 -5.93 -10.69 17.70
N LEU A 25 -4.99 -11.63 17.57
CA LEU A 25 -5.21 -12.90 16.88
C LEU A 25 -6.29 -13.74 17.57
N SER A 26 -6.30 -13.75 18.90
CA SER A 26 -7.31 -14.49 19.68
C SER A 26 -8.72 -13.94 19.48
N ARG A 27 -8.86 -12.63 19.20
CA ARG A 27 -10.15 -11.97 18.95
C ARG A 27 -10.82 -12.43 17.66
N PHE A 28 -10.05 -12.85 16.65
CA PHE A 28 -10.60 -13.52 15.46
C PHE A 28 -11.09 -14.94 15.78
N GLN A 29 -10.37 -15.66 16.65
CA GLN A 29 -10.75 -17.02 17.07
C GLN A 29 -12.00 -17.01 17.94
N SER A 30 -12.16 -16.00 18.81
CA SER A 30 -13.35 -15.79 19.63
C SER A 30 -14.54 -15.18 18.87
N ARG A 31 -14.37 -14.87 17.57
CA ARG A 31 -15.35 -14.16 16.71
C ARG A 31 -15.75 -12.76 17.19
N SER A 32 -14.98 -12.17 18.09
CA SER A 32 -15.16 -10.75 18.49
C SER A 32 -14.67 -9.77 17.42
N LEU A 33 -13.82 -10.23 16.49
CA LEU A 33 -13.47 -9.51 15.27
C LEU A 33 -13.84 -10.38 14.07
N ASP A 34 -14.52 -9.77 13.11
CA ASP A 34 -14.88 -10.44 11.87
C ASP A 34 -13.67 -10.50 10.93
N ALA A 35 -13.11 -11.71 10.76
CA ALA A 35 -11.99 -11.97 9.87
C ALA A 35 -12.35 -11.65 8.41
N ASN A 36 -13.59 -11.89 7.99
CA ASN A 36 -14.04 -11.60 6.64
C ASN A 36 -14.14 -10.07 6.43
N ALA A 37 -14.61 -9.32 7.42
CA ALA A 37 -14.64 -7.86 7.32
C ALA A 37 -13.23 -7.25 7.22
N ARG A 38 -12.24 -7.80 7.97
CA ARG A 38 -10.82 -7.43 7.80
C ARG A 38 -10.35 -7.79 6.39
N GLU A 39 -10.64 -8.99 5.92
CA GLU A 39 -10.26 -9.47 4.60
C GLU A 39 -10.79 -8.55 3.48
N GLU A 40 -12.07 -8.16 3.53
CA GLU A 40 -12.69 -7.21 2.59
C GLU A 40 -12.03 -5.82 2.64
N SER A 41 -11.70 -5.36 3.84
CA SER A 41 -11.03 -4.08 4.05
C SER A 41 -9.62 -4.05 3.47
N VAL A 42 -8.83 -5.11 3.69
CA VAL A 42 -7.51 -5.26 3.10
C VAL A 42 -7.59 -5.40 1.58
N ALA A 43 -8.57 -6.16 1.07
CA ALA A 43 -8.80 -6.25 -0.38
C ALA A 43 -9.08 -4.88 -1.00
N TRP A 44 -9.88 -4.05 -0.33
CA TRP A 44 -10.15 -2.68 -0.77
C TRP A 44 -8.86 -1.83 -0.77
N ILE A 45 -8.04 -1.89 0.28
CA ILE A 45 -6.74 -1.20 0.35
C ILE A 45 -5.85 -1.61 -0.83
N LEU A 46 -5.72 -2.92 -1.10
CA LEU A 46 -4.93 -3.46 -2.19
C LEU A 46 -5.45 -3.02 -3.56
N LYS A 47 -6.78 -2.95 -3.73
CA LYS A 47 -7.42 -2.44 -4.95
C LYS A 47 -7.06 -0.97 -5.19
N VAL A 48 -7.12 -0.12 -4.16
CA VAL A 48 -6.76 1.31 -4.28
C VAL A 48 -5.27 1.47 -4.55
N HIS A 49 -4.42 0.70 -3.85
CA HIS A 49 -2.98 0.64 -4.10
C HIS A 49 -2.68 0.31 -5.57
N ALA A 50 -3.33 -0.71 -6.13
CA ALA A 50 -3.16 -1.09 -7.53
C ALA A 50 -3.70 -0.03 -8.50
N TYR A 51 -4.81 0.63 -8.17
CA TYR A 51 -5.42 1.66 -9.01
C TYR A 51 -4.53 2.90 -9.15
N TYR A 52 -3.94 3.38 -8.05
CA TYR A 52 -3.06 4.56 -8.07
C TYR A 52 -1.59 4.25 -8.33
N GLY A 53 -1.20 2.97 -8.33
CA GLY A 53 0.21 2.58 -8.44
C GLY A 53 1.04 3.04 -7.24
N PHE A 54 0.45 3.02 -6.05
CA PHE A 54 1.15 3.36 -4.81
C PHE A 54 2.33 2.42 -4.57
N GLN A 55 3.30 2.87 -3.77
CA GLN A 55 4.38 2.03 -3.31
C GLN A 55 3.85 0.85 -2.48
N PRO A 56 4.49 -0.33 -2.55
CA PRO A 56 4.16 -1.49 -1.69
C PRO A 56 4.13 -1.15 -0.20
N LEU A 57 5.03 -0.26 0.23
CA LEU A 57 5.12 0.20 1.60
C LEU A 57 3.85 0.92 2.05
N THR A 58 3.23 1.71 1.18
CA THR A 58 1.98 2.43 1.45
C THR A 58 0.83 1.46 1.79
N ALA A 59 0.67 0.40 0.99
CA ALA A 59 -0.34 -0.63 1.26
C ALA A 59 -0.05 -1.36 2.58
N TYR A 60 1.21 -1.72 2.81
CA TYR A 60 1.61 -2.42 4.03
C TYR A 60 1.37 -1.56 5.28
N LEU A 61 1.75 -0.28 5.25
CA LEU A 61 1.54 0.65 6.35
C LEU A 61 0.05 0.90 6.62
N ALA A 62 -0.77 1.01 5.58
CA ALA A 62 -2.21 1.17 5.74
C ALA A 62 -2.83 -0.02 6.52
N VAL A 63 -2.46 -1.24 6.16
CA VAL A 63 -2.89 -2.45 6.88
C VAL A 63 -2.31 -2.49 8.29
N ASN A 64 -1.04 -2.14 8.46
CA ASN A 64 -0.39 -2.07 9.77
C ASN A 64 -1.10 -1.08 10.73
N TYR A 65 -1.47 0.10 10.24
CA TYR A 65 -2.19 1.11 11.03
C TYR A 65 -3.57 0.60 11.43
N MET A 66 -4.28 -0.02 10.48
CA MET A 66 -5.60 -0.61 10.74
C MET A 66 -5.52 -1.71 11.81
N ASP A 67 -4.60 -2.66 11.67
CA ASP A 67 -4.45 -3.76 12.62
C ASP A 67 -4.05 -3.27 14.02
N ARG A 68 -3.11 -2.33 14.12
CA ARG A 68 -2.72 -1.72 15.41
C ARG A 68 -3.86 -0.93 16.05
N PHE A 69 -4.68 -0.25 15.26
CA PHE A 69 -5.86 0.43 15.75
C PHE A 69 -6.86 -0.58 16.35
N LEU A 70 -7.15 -1.67 15.64
CA LEU A 70 -8.11 -2.69 16.08
C LEU A 70 -7.62 -3.53 17.27
N ASP A 71 -6.30 -3.62 17.46
CA ASP A 71 -5.71 -4.22 18.66
C ASP A 71 -6.07 -3.38 19.91
N SER A 72 -5.92 -2.06 19.80
CA SER A 72 -6.05 -1.12 20.92
C SER A 72 -7.45 -0.51 21.10
N SER A 73 -8.32 -0.62 20.09
CA SER A 73 -9.64 0.03 20.07
C SER A 73 -10.71 -0.89 19.49
N GLN A 74 -11.92 -0.77 20.03
CA GLN A 74 -13.10 -1.44 19.49
C GLN A 74 -13.87 -0.48 18.57
N LEU A 75 -14.32 -0.99 17.43
CA LEU A 75 -15.23 -0.27 16.55
C LEU A 75 -16.68 -0.63 16.89
N PRO A 76 -17.63 0.30 16.69
CA PRO A 76 -19.05 -0.03 16.80
C PRO A 76 -19.44 -1.17 15.84
N GLU A 77 -20.23 -2.12 16.32
CA GLU A 77 -20.79 -3.21 15.50
C GLU A 77 -21.94 -2.73 14.61
N THR A 78 -21.65 -1.82 13.68
CA THR A 78 -22.67 -1.19 12.84
C THR A 78 -22.43 -1.49 11.36
N ASN A 79 -22.96 -2.61 10.88
CA ASN A 79 -23.07 -2.98 9.46
C ASN A 79 -21.77 -2.89 8.62
N GLY A 80 -20.59 -2.88 9.26
CA GLY A 80 -19.28 -2.84 8.61
C GLY A 80 -18.77 -1.46 8.14
N TRP A 81 -19.59 -0.40 8.17
CA TRP A 81 -19.13 0.93 7.73
C TRP A 81 -17.99 1.53 8.58
N PRO A 82 -17.89 1.31 9.92
CA PRO A 82 -16.80 1.87 10.71
C PRO A 82 -15.44 1.31 10.29
N LEU A 83 -15.40 0.02 9.94
CA LEU A 83 -14.18 -0.62 9.50
C LEU A 83 -13.76 -0.14 8.10
N GLN A 84 -14.71 0.08 7.19
CA GLN A 84 -14.41 0.72 5.91
C GLN A 84 -13.87 2.14 6.10
N LEU A 85 -14.46 2.94 7.01
CA LEU A 85 -13.98 4.28 7.33
C LEU A 85 -12.56 4.24 7.91
N LEU A 86 -12.28 3.30 8.82
CA LEU A 86 -10.93 3.06 9.36
C LEU A 86 -9.95 2.78 8.22
N SER A 87 -10.28 1.87 7.31
CA SER A 87 -9.44 1.50 6.16
C SER A 87 -9.12 2.69 5.26
N VAL A 88 -10.12 3.53 4.95
CA VAL A 88 -9.93 4.76 4.17
C VAL A 88 -8.99 5.74 4.88
N ALA A 89 -9.17 5.94 6.18
CA ALA A 89 -8.33 6.83 6.97
C ALA A 89 -6.88 6.32 7.08
N CYS A 90 -6.70 5.02 7.36
CA CYS A 90 -5.38 4.40 7.43
C CYS A 90 -4.63 4.48 6.10
N LEU A 91 -5.31 4.23 4.97
CA LEU A 91 -4.72 4.37 3.65
C LEU A 91 -4.36 5.82 3.33
N SER A 92 -5.23 6.78 3.68
CA SER A 92 -4.91 8.19 3.48
C SER A 92 -3.70 8.64 4.28
N LEU A 93 -3.58 8.21 5.55
CA LEU A 93 -2.40 8.47 6.37
C LEU A 93 -1.13 7.83 5.79
N ALA A 94 -1.20 6.57 5.36
CA ALA A 94 -0.07 5.89 4.73
C ALA A 94 0.38 6.61 3.45
N ALA A 95 -0.57 7.00 2.59
CA ALA A 95 -0.27 7.73 1.37
C ALA A 95 0.39 9.09 1.67
N LYS A 96 -0.07 9.82 2.70
CA LYS A 96 0.57 11.08 3.14
C LYS A 96 1.98 10.91 3.67
N MET A 97 2.34 9.73 4.16
CA MET A 97 3.67 9.45 4.68
C MET A 97 4.66 9.05 3.58
N GLU A 98 4.19 8.31 2.58
CA GLU A 98 5.07 7.61 1.62
C GLU A 98 4.96 8.12 0.19
N GLU A 99 3.81 8.67 -0.23
CA GLU A 99 3.59 9.03 -1.62
C GLU A 99 3.95 10.49 -1.90
N PRO A 100 4.59 10.79 -3.06
CA PRO A 100 4.88 12.17 -3.44
C PRO A 100 3.62 12.96 -3.80
N LEU A 101 2.59 12.26 -4.27
CA LEU A 101 1.31 12.83 -4.68
C LEU A 101 0.17 12.01 -4.09
N VAL A 102 -0.63 12.65 -3.23
CA VAL A 102 -1.78 12.02 -2.58
C VAL A 102 -3.06 12.52 -3.24
N PRO A 103 -3.94 11.61 -3.74
CA PRO A 103 -5.26 11.97 -4.23
C PRO A 103 -6.10 12.71 -3.18
N SER A 104 -7.17 13.40 -3.61
CA SER A 104 -8.11 13.97 -2.65
C SER A 104 -8.83 12.86 -1.87
N LEU A 105 -9.34 13.17 -0.68
CA LEU A 105 -10.08 12.19 0.14
C LEU A 105 -11.35 11.64 -0.55
N LEU A 106 -11.91 12.40 -1.49
CA LEU A 106 -13.02 11.93 -2.31
C LEU A 106 -12.51 10.96 -3.38
N ASP A 107 -11.45 11.33 -4.10
CA ASP A 107 -10.91 10.50 -5.20
C ASP A 107 -10.35 9.17 -4.67
N LEU A 108 -9.71 9.18 -3.50
CA LEU A 108 -9.15 7.97 -2.86
C LEU A 108 -10.20 6.86 -2.67
N GLN A 109 -11.49 7.23 -2.59
CA GLN A 109 -12.61 6.30 -2.49
C GLN A 109 -13.07 5.82 -3.87
N ILE A 110 -12.18 5.10 -4.57
CA ILE A 110 -12.38 4.59 -5.93
C ILE A 110 -13.72 3.85 -6.11
N GLU A 111 -14.19 3.77 -7.36
CA GLU A 111 -15.46 3.12 -7.70
C GLU A 111 -15.58 1.69 -7.14
N GLY A 112 -16.77 1.39 -6.61
CA GLY A 112 -17.08 0.11 -5.95
C GLY A 112 -16.79 0.06 -4.45
N ALA A 113 -16.47 1.20 -3.81
CA ALA A 113 -16.52 1.30 -2.36
C ALA A 113 -17.98 1.13 -1.87
N LYS A 114 -18.19 0.23 -0.90
CA LYS A 114 -19.53 -0.04 -0.32
C LYS A 114 -20.13 1.20 0.36
N TYR A 115 -19.27 2.07 0.88
CA TYR A 115 -19.61 3.32 1.55
C TYR A 115 -18.76 4.44 0.99
N ILE A 116 -19.34 5.64 0.91
CA ILE A 116 -18.63 6.87 0.57
C ILE A 116 -18.77 7.82 1.75
N PHE A 117 -17.64 8.34 2.22
CA PHE A 117 -17.55 9.21 3.38
C PHE A 117 -17.17 10.62 2.98
N GLU A 118 -17.74 11.59 3.69
CA GLU A 118 -17.32 12.98 3.56
C GLU A 118 -15.86 13.16 4.02
N PRO A 119 -15.08 14.05 3.37
CA PRO A 119 -13.71 14.34 3.77
C PRO A 119 -13.55 14.74 5.25
N ARG A 120 -14.56 15.41 5.83
CA ARG A 120 -14.56 15.80 7.25
C ARG A 120 -14.63 14.58 8.16
N THR A 121 -15.42 13.58 7.80
CA THR A 121 -15.54 12.31 8.54
C THR A 121 -14.25 11.52 8.48
N ILE A 122 -13.61 11.44 7.30
CA ILE A 122 -12.33 10.78 7.13
C ILE A 122 -11.26 11.46 7.99
N ARG A 123 -11.14 12.79 7.94
CA ARG A 123 -10.16 13.54 8.77
C ARG A 123 -10.35 13.31 10.28
N ARG A 124 -11.59 13.21 10.76
CA ARG A 124 -11.86 12.86 12.16
C ARG A 124 -11.33 11.47 12.49
N MET A 125 -11.57 10.51 11.60
CA MET A 125 -11.03 9.16 11.76
C MET A 125 -9.50 9.14 11.70
N GLU A 126 -8.87 9.92 10.82
CA GLU A 126 -7.41 10.07 10.78
C GLU A 126 -6.85 10.55 12.13
N LEU A 127 -7.48 11.55 12.74
CA LEU A 127 -7.06 12.04 14.07
C LEU A 127 -7.23 10.98 15.16
N LEU A 128 -8.28 10.16 15.10
CA LEU A 128 -8.45 9.03 16.01
C LEU A 128 -7.35 7.99 15.81
N VAL A 129 -7.02 7.63 14.57
CA VAL A 129 -5.93 6.70 14.25
C VAL A 129 -4.60 7.25 14.75
N LEU A 130 -4.30 8.52 14.47
CA LEU A 130 -3.09 9.18 14.95
C LEU A 130 -2.99 9.16 16.48
N GLY A 131 -4.10 9.43 17.18
CA GLY A 131 -4.18 9.37 18.63
C GLY A 131 -3.92 7.97 19.17
N VAL A 132 -4.61 6.94 18.65
CA VAL A 132 -4.45 5.55 19.09
C VAL A 132 -3.05 5.00 18.80
N LEU A 133 -2.42 5.43 17.71
CA LEU A 133 -1.08 5.00 17.34
C LEU A 133 0.04 5.84 17.96
N ASP A 134 -0.28 6.79 18.85
CA ASP A 134 0.66 7.75 19.45
C ASP A 134 1.52 8.48 18.39
N TRP A 135 0.93 8.77 17.22
CA TRP A 135 1.62 9.35 16.06
C TRP A 135 2.79 8.52 15.52
N ARG A 136 2.96 7.27 15.98
CA ARG A 136 4.04 6.35 15.57
C ARG A 136 3.69 5.67 14.24
N LEU A 137 3.68 6.46 13.16
CA LEU A 137 3.38 6.01 11.81
C LEU A 137 4.58 5.36 11.09
N ARG A 138 5.81 5.70 11.46
CA ARG A 138 7.01 5.06 10.89
C ARG A 138 7.23 3.67 11.50
N SER A 139 6.45 2.69 11.04
CA SER A 139 6.54 1.30 11.48
C SER A 139 7.74 0.58 10.88
N VAL A 140 8.35 -0.32 11.67
CA VAL A 140 9.29 -1.31 11.13
C VAL A 140 8.50 -2.35 10.34
N THR A 141 8.75 -2.45 9.04
CA THR A 141 8.03 -3.35 8.13
C THR A 141 8.95 -4.44 7.59
N PRO A 142 8.42 -5.56 7.06
CA PRO A 142 9.23 -6.58 6.39
C PRO A 142 10.10 -5.99 5.27
N LEU A 143 9.60 -4.96 4.58
CA LEU A 143 10.30 -4.29 3.47
C LEU A 143 11.64 -3.68 3.92
N CYS A 144 11.74 -3.24 5.18
CA CYS A 144 12.97 -2.70 5.76
C CYS A 144 14.14 -3.71 5.76
N PHE A 145 13.86 -5.01 5.73
CA PHE A 145 14.88 -6.06 5.82
C PHE A 145 15.26 -6.67 4.47
N LEU A 146 14.48 -6.42 3.41
CA LEU A 146 14.61 -7.16 2.14
C LEU A 146 15.96 -7.01 1.48
N VAL A 147 16.50 -5.78 1.42
CA VAL A 147 17.81 -5.53 0.82
C VAL A 147 18.90 -6.31 1.55
N PHE A 148 18.91 -6.23 2.88
CA PHE A 148 19.89 -6.90 3.71
C PHE A 148 19.82 -8.42 3.58
N PHE A 149 18.61 -9.00 3.65
CA PHE A 149 18.43 -10.45 3.52
C PHE A 149 18.69 -10.94 2.09
N ALA A 150 18.38 -10.17 1.06
CA ALA A 150 18.73 -10.52 -0.31
C ALA A 150 20.25 -10.60 -0.49
N CYS A 151 21.02 -9.63 0.04
CA CYS A 151 22.49 -9.68 0.04
C CYS A 151 23.06 -10.88 0.83
N LYS A 152 22.37 -11.33 1.88
CA LYS A 152 22.76 -12.53 2.65
C LYS A 152 22.46 -13.83 1.91
N ALA A 153 21.34 -13.89 1.19
CA ALA A 153 20.96 -15.04 0.39
C ALA A 153 21.80 -15.16 -0.89
N ASP A 154 22.13 -14.04 -1.51
CA ASP A 154 22.85 -13.94 -2.78
C ASP A 154 24.11 -13.09 -2.63
N SER A 155 25.18 -13.72 -2.13
CA SER A 155 26.46 -13.04 -1.90
C SER A 155 27.14 -12.53 -3.18
N THR A 156 26.77 -13.08 -4.34
CA THR A 156 27.31 -12.65 -5.65
C THR A 156 26.55 -11.46 -6.24
N GLY A 157 25.39 -11.11 -5.68
CA GLY A 157 24.56 -10.00 -6.16
C GLY A 157 23.84 -10.28 -7.47
N THR A 158 23.86 -11.52 -7.96
CA THR A 158 23.34 -11.91 -9.28
C THR A 158 21.82 -11.82 -9.36
N PHE A 159 21.14 -12.21 -8.28
CA PHE A 159 19.67 -12.30 -8.19
C PHE A 159 19.09 -11.32 -7.18
N THR A 160 19.89 -10.51 -6.49
CA THR A 160 19.47 -9.61 -5.41
C THR A 160 18.26 -8.74 -5.80
N ARG A 161 18.27 -8.12 -6.99
CA ARG A 161 17.13 -7.31 -7.46
C ARG A 161 15.86 -8.14 -7.65
N PHE A 162 15.99 -9.34 -8.22
CA PHE A 162 14.87 -10.27 -8.39
C PHE A 162 14.31 -10.70 -7.04
N LEU A 163 15.18 -11.08 -6.09
CA LEU A 163 14.77 -11.48 -4.74
C LEU A 163 14.00 -10.37 -4.04
N ILE A 164 14.49 -9.12 -4.08
CA ILE A 164 13.80 -7.97 -3.46
C ILE A 164 12.44 -7.73 -4.11
N SER A 165 12.39 -7.67 -5.44
CA SER A 165 11.13 -7.44 -6.17
C SER A 165 10.11 -8.53 -5.86
N ARG A 166 10.52 -9.79 -5.98
CA ARG A 166 9.63 -10.93 -5.81
C ARG A 166 9.18 -11.11 -4.37
N ALA A 167 10.08 -10.92 -3.39
CA ALA A 167 9.72 -10.95 -1.98
C ALA A 167 8.75 -9.81 -1.63
N THR A 168 8.90 -8.63 -2.22
CA THR A 168 7.96 -7.52 -2.05
C THR A 168 6.56 -7.90 -2.53
N GLU A 169 6.45 -8.50 -3.72
CA GLU A 169 5.17 -8.99 -4.26
C GLU A 169 4.53 -10.04 -3.35
N ILE A 170 5.32 -11.02 -2.88
CA ILE A 170 4.86 -12.08 -1.96
C ILE A 170 4.33 -11.46 -0.66
N ILE A 171 5.05 -10.49 -0.09
CA ILE A 171 4.61 -9.81 1.13
C ILE A 171 3.28 -9.10 0.89
N VAL A 172 3.18 -8.29 -0.16
CA VAL A 172 1.95 -7.54 -0.49
C VAL A 172 0.78 -8.49 -0.77
N SER A 173 0.98 -9.60 -1.47
CA SER A 173 -0.11 -10.56 -1.74
C SER A 173 -0.61 -11.26 -0.48
N ASN A 174 0.24 -11.34 0.55
CA ASN A 174 -0.05 -12.10 1.76
C ASN A 174 -0.56 -11.24 2.92
N ILE A 175 -0.56 -9.90 2.83
CA ILE A 175 -0.98 -9.02 3.95
C ILE A 175 -2.45 -9.20 4.35
N GLN A 176 -3.27 -9.73 3.44
CA GLN A 176 -4.68 -10.06 3.68
C GLN A 176 -4.85 -11.24 4.64
N GLU A 177 -3.89 -12.16 4.67
CA GLU A 177 -3.94 -13.39 5.45
C GLU A 177 -3.60 -13.12 6.91
N ALA A 178 -4.60 -13.21 7.80
CA ALA A 178 -4.45 -12.91 9.22
C ALA A 178 -3.44 -13.84 9.94
N SER A 179 -3.16 -15.02 9.38
CA SER A 179 -2.16 -15.97 9.88
C SER A 179 -0.75 -15.37 9.95
N PHE A 180 -0.40 -14.39 9.10
CA PHE A 180 0.90 -13.72 9.14
C PHE A 180 1.08 -12.77 10.33
N LEU A 181 -0.01 -12.36 11.00
CA LEU A 181 0.06 -11.52 12.20
C LEU A 181 0.78 -12.22 13.36
N ALA A 182 0.92 -13.55 13.31
CA ALA A 182 1.66 -14.33 14.30
C ALA A 182 3.19 -14.22 14.16
N TYR A 183 3.67 -13.57 13.10
CA TYR A 183 5.08 -13.47 12.75
C TYR A 183 5.57 -12.03 12.81
N ARG A 184 6.85 -11.87 13.16
CA ARG A 184 7.48 -10.56 13.17
C ARG A 184 7.91 -10.12 11.77
N PRO A 185 8.04 -8.81 11.52
CA PRO A 185 8.50 -8.26 10.25
C PRO A 185 9.75 -8.92 9.68
N SER A 186 10.76 -9.15 10.52
CA SER A 186 12.00 -9.83 10.13
C SER A 186 11.77 -11.28 9.68
N CYS A 187 10.89 -12.02 10.36
CA CYS A 187 10.56 -13.40 10.00
C CYS A 187 9.82 -13.46 8.66
N ILE A 188 8.86 -12.55 8.45
CA ILE A 188 8.11 -12.42 7.19
C ILE A 188 9.07 -12.09 6.05
N ALA A 189 9.98 -11.13 6.24
CA ALA A 189 10.95 -10.75 5.24
C ALA A 189 11.90 -11.90 4.85
N ALA A 190 12.44 -12.61 5.84
CA ALA A 190 13.32 -13.75 5.59
C ALA A 190 12.59 -14.87 4.84
N ALA A 191 11.37 -15.21 5.27
CA ALA A 191 10.53 -16.21 4.60
C ALA A 191 10.17 -15.81 3.16
N ALA A 192 9.91 -14.53 2.90
CA ALA A 192 9.62 -14.03 1.56
C ALA A 192 10.83 -14.13 0.63
N ILE A 193 12.04 -13.80 1.12
CA ILE A 193 13.29 -13.96 0.37
C ILE A 193 13.56 -15.44 0.06
N LEU A 194 13.38 -16.33 1.03
CA LEU A 194 13.52 -17.79 0.82
C LEU A 194 12.49 -18.32 -0.19
N THR A 195 11.26 -17.79 -0.14
CA THR A 195 10.21 -18.17 -1.10
C THR A 195 10.57 -17.72 -2.51
N ALA A 196 11.03 -16.47 -2.68
CA ALA A 196 11.51 -15.96 -3.96
C ALA A 196 12.73 -16.75 -4.46
N ALA A 197 13.66 -17.11 -3.58
CA ALA A 197 14.84 -17.92 -3.89
C ALA A 197 14.47 -19.29 -4.49
N ASN A 198 13.42 -19.92 -3.96
CA ASN A 198 12.95 -21.23 -4.40
C ASN A 198 12.32 -21.21 -5.81
N GLU A 199 11.98 -20.03 -6.33
CA GLU A 199 11.47 -19.87 -7.70
C GLU A 199 12.59 -19.80 -8.76
N ILE A 200 13.86 -19.66 -8.35
CA ILE A 200 14.99 -19.54 -9.28
C ILE A 200 15.46 -20.94 -9.73
N PRO A 201 15.36 -21.27 -11.02
CA PRO A 201 15.74 -22.60 -11.51
C PRO A 201 17.26 -22.81 -11.41
N ASN A 202 17.66 -23.99 -10.95
CA ASN A 202 19.07 -24.43 -10.85
C ASN A 202 19.96 -23.57 -9.93
N TRP A 203 19.39 -22.67 -9.13
CA TRP A 203 20.15 -21.98 -8.08
C TRP A 203 20.24 -22.87 -6.84
N SER A 204 21.38 -22.83 -6.14
CA SER A 204 21.52 -23.54 -4.87
C SER A 204 20.50 -22.97 -3.89
N VAL A 205 19.42 -23.71 -3.67
CA VAL A 205 18.33 -23.29 -2.79
C VAL A 205 18.91 -22.99 -1.41
N VAL A 206 18.82 -21.72 -1.00
CA VAL A 206 19.18 -21.33 0.35
C VAL A 206 18.18 -21.98 1.28
N LYS A 207 18.67 -22.88 2.14
CA LYS A 207 17.78 -23.63 3.01
C LYS A 207 17.23 -22.72 4.11
N PRO A 208 15.96 -22.87 4.53
CA PRO A 208 15.36 -21.98 5.52
C PRO A 208 16.10 -22.00 6.87
N GLU A 209 16.79 -23.10 7.21
CA GLU A 209 17.62 -23.20 8.41
C GLU A 209 18.79 -22.22 8.39
N GLN A 210 19.30 -21.86 7.21
CA GLN A 210 20.45 -20.95 7.07
C GLN A 210 20.08 -19.49 7.40
N ALA A 211 18.79 -19.14 7.41
CA ALA A 211 18.34 -17.78 7.69
C ALA A 211 18.63 -17.30 9.12
N GLU A 212 18.84 -18.23 10.08
CA GLU A 212 19.24 -17.87 11.45
C GLU A 212 20.61 -17.16 11.50
N SER A 213 21.47 -17.44 10.52
CA SER A 213 22.79 -16.83 10.39
C SER A 213 22.76 -15.43 9.78
N TRP A 214 21.62 -14.99 9.22
CA TRP A 214 21.54 -13.71 8.51
C TRP A 214 21.57 -12.53 9.47
N CYS A 215 20.92 -12.62 10.63
CA CYS A 215 20.89 -11.57 11.63
C CYS A 215 20.65 -12.13 13.04
N GLN A 216 21.29 -11.53 14.04
CA GLN A 216 21.06 -11.84 15.44
C GLN A 216 19.63 -11.46 15.85
N GLY A 217 18.91 -12.37 16.52
CA GLY A 217 17.53 -12.16 16.99
C GLY A 217 16.45 -12.82 16.13
N ILE A 218 16.81 -13.33 14.94
CA ILE A 218 15.93 -14.18 14.13
C ILE A 218 15.87 -15.58 14.76
N ARG A 219 14.66 -16.12 14.91
CA ARG A 219 14.44 -17.49 15.39
C ARG A 219 14.14 -18.40 14.22
N LYS A 220 14.95 -19.42 13.99
CA LYS A 220 14.79 -20.36 12.86
C LYS A 220 13.40 -20.98 12.82
N GLU A 221 12.82 -21.32 13.97
CA GLU A 221 11.53 -22.01 14.04
C GLU A 221 10.41 -21.10 13.51
N LYS A 222 10.51 -19.79 13.77
CA LYS A 222 9.56 -18.80 13.28
C LYS A 222 9.74 -18.51 11.80
N VAL A 223 10.97 -18.50 11.29
CA VAL A 223 11.22 -18.35 9.85
C VAL A 223 10.70 -19.56 9.09
N ILE A 224 11.00 -20.77 9.55
CA ILE A 224 10.55 -22.02 8.91
C ILE A 224 9.02 -22.08 8.87
N GLY A 225 8.33 -21.82 9.98
CA GLY A 225 6.87 -21.81 10.01
C GLY A 225 6.26 -20.75 9.08
N CYS A 226 6.86 -19.55 9.01
CA CYS A 226 6.41 -18.49 8.12
C CYS A 226 6.64 -18.87 6.64
N TYR A 227 7.79 -19.47 6.34
CA TYR A 227 8.13 -19.95 5.00
C TYR A 227 7.15 -21.03 4.53
N GLN A 228 6.86 -22.03 5.37
CA GLN A 228 5.89 -23.08 5.05
C GLN A 228 4.51 -22.51 4.74
N LEU A 229 4.04 -21.57 5.57
CA LEU A 229 2.76 -20.88 5.35
C LEU A 229 2.75 -20.11 4.02
N MET A 230 3.84 -19.44 3.65
CA MET A 230 3.94 -18.76 2.34
C MET A 230 3.88 -19.74 1.17
N GLN A 231 4.56 -20.90 1.27
CA GLN A 231 4.54 -21.92 0.23
C GLN A 231 3.13 -22.50 0.01
N GLU A 232 2.40 -22.77 1.10
CA GLU A 232 1.00 -23.24 1.02
C GLU A 232 0.11 -22.25 0.26
N LEU A 233 0.26 -20.96 0.52
CA LEU A 233 -0.52 -19.92 -0.15
C LEU A 233 -0.14 -19.74 -1.63
N VAL A 234 1.14 -19.87 -1.97
CA VAL A 234 1.58 -19.86 -3.38
C VAL A 234 0.92 -20.99 -4.15
N ILE A 235 0.86 -22.20 -3.57
CA ILE A 235 0.19 -23.35 -4.17
C ILE A 235 -1.31 -23.08 -4.35
N ASN A 236 -1.98 -22.59 -3.31
CA ASN A 236 -3.42 -22.32 -3.34
C ASN A 236 -3.78 -21.21 -4.35
N ASN A 237 -2.97 -20.16 -4.44
CA ASN A 237 -3.19 -19.07 -5.39
C ASN A 237 -2.96 -19.50 -6.84
N ASN A 238 -2.04 -20.43 -7.10
CA ASN A 238 -1.85 -21.00 -8.43
C ASN A 238 -3.05 -21.87 -8.85
N GLN A 239 -3.68 -22.57 -7.91
CA GLN A 239 -4.92 -23.33 -8.19
C GLN A 239 -6.12 -22.42 -8.48
N ARG A 240 -6.24 -21.29 -7.78
CA ARG A 240 -7.28 -20.27 -8.04
C ARG A 240 -7.15 -19.57 -9.40
N LYS A 241 -5.97 -19.61 -10.03
CA LYS A 241 -5.66 -18.96 -11.33
C LYS A 241 -5.88 -19.83 -12.57
N LEU A 242 -6.42 -21.07 -12.46
CA LEU A 242 -6.82 -21.85 -13.64
C LEU A 242 -7.95 -21.12 -14.42
N PRO A 243 -7.96 -21.16 -15.77
CA PRO A 243 -8.51 -20.07 -16.56
C PRO A 243 -10.04 -20.01 -16.54
N THR A 244 -10.58 -18.97 -15.91
CA THR A 244 -11.95 -18.53 -16.16
C THR A 244 -12.00 -17.87 -17.55
N LYS A 245 -12.91 -18.34 -18.41
CA LYS A 245 -13.05 -17.92 -19.81
C LYS A 245 -13.04 -16.40 -19.96
N VAL A 246 -12.11 -15.90 -20.77
CA VAL A 246 -12.03 -14.49 -21.18
C VAL A 246 -13.32 -14.12 -21.93
N LEU A 247 -14.10 -13.20 -21.36
CA LEU A 247 -15.20 -12.53 -22.06
C LEU A 247 -14.63 -11.48 -23.01
N PRO A 248 -15.08 -11.42 -24.28
CA PRO A 248 -14.49 -10.52 -25.27
C PRO A 248 -14.79 -9.05 -24.96
N GLN A 249 -13.73 -8.24 -25.03
CA GLN A 249 -13.75 -6.79 -24.94
C GLN A 249 -14.70 -6.18 -26.00
N LEU A 250 -15.77 -5.52 -25.58
CA LEU A 250 -16.61 -4.70 -26.45
C LEU A 250 -15.83 -3.44 -26.85
N ARG A 251 -15.30 -3.46 -28.08
CA ARG A 251 -14.69 -2.29 -28.72
C ARG A 251 -15.82 -1.31 -29.11
N VAL A 252 -15.98 -0.23 -28.35
CA VAL A 252 -16.88 0.87 -28.70
C VAL A 252 -16.28 1.61 -29.91
N THR A 253 -16.91 1.46 -31.07
CA THR A 253 -16.60 2.27 -32.26
C THR A 253 -17.42 3.55 -32.21
N THR A 254 -16.77 4.70 -31.98
CA THR A 254 -17.40 6.00 -32.18
C THR A 254 -17.65 6.19 -33.67
N ARG A 255 -18.93 6.14 -34.06
CA ARG A 255 -19.39 6.36 -35.44
C ARG A 255 -19.35 7.87 -35.73
N THR A 256 -18.33 8.32 -36.45
CA THR A 256 -18.25 9.70 -36.96
C THR A 256 -19.36 9.92 -37.98
N ARG A 257 -20.37 10.72 -37.62
CA ARG A 257 -21.49 11.09 -38.51
C ARG A 257 -21.02 12.20 -39.44
N MET A 258 -20.68 11.85 -40.67
CA MET A 258 -20.54 12.79 -41.79
C MET A 258 -21.86 13.54 -41.99
N ARG A 259 -21.81 14.87 -41.97
CA ARG A 259 -22.86 15.73 -42.52
C ARG A 259 -22.20 16.68 -43.52
N SER A 260 -22.49 16.42 -44.79
CA SER A 260 -22.10 17.22 -45.94
C SER A 260 -23.00 18.46 -46.05
N SER A 261 -22.38 19.61 -46.32
CA SER A 261 -23.02 20.71 -47.06
C SER A 261 -21.94 21.62 -47.67
N THR A 262 -21.66 21.34 -48.95
CA THR A 262 -21.58 22.27 -50.09
C THR A 262 -20.84 23.62 -49.97
N VAL A 263 -19.68 23.65 -50.62
CA VAL A 263 -19.09 24.63 -51.56
C VAL A 263 -19.20 26.14 -51.27
N SER A 264 -18.03 26.79 -51.15
CA SER A 264 -17.57 27.74 -52.16
C SER A 264 -16.04 27.88 -52.14
N SER A 265 -15.51 27.92 -53.35
CA SER A 265 -14.12 27.84 -53.78
C SER A 265 -13.39 29.17 -53.74
N PHE A 266 -12.15 29.23 -53.23
CA PHE A 266 -11.11 30.13 -53.75
C PHE A 266 -9.73 29.50 -53.59
N SER A 267 -8.99 29.48 -54.70
CA SER A 267 -7.64 28.97 -54.88
C SER A 267 -6.58 30.04 -54.58
N SER A 268 -5.47 29.66 -53.93
CA SER A 268 -4.15 30.23 -54.23
C SER A 268 -3.02 29.39 -53.60
N THR A 269 -2.13 28.99 -54.51
CA THR A 269 -0.69 28.76 -54.42
C THR A 269 0.06 29.26 -53.18
N SER A 270 0.96 28.41 -52.65
CA SER A 270 2.43 28.60 -52.62
C SER A 270 3.13 28.06 -51.35
N SER A 271 4.05 27.13 -51.62
CA SER A 271 5.38 26.89 -51.01
C SER A 271 5.69 27.15 -49.52
N SER A 272 6.33 26.10 -48.97
CA SER A 272 7.53 26.10 -48.12
C SER A 272 7.47 26.64 -46.68
N SER A 273 7.62 25.66 -45.77
CA SER A 273 8.53 25.62 -44.61
C SER A 273 8.85 26.94 -43.89
N SER A 274 8.48 26.99 -42.61
CA SER A 274 9.21 27.76 -41.62
C SER A 274 9.28 27.03 -40.29
N SER A 275 10.43 27.23 -39.67
CA SER A 275 10.89 26.82 -38.37
C SER A 275 10.24 27.62 -37.22
N THR A 276 10.65 27.27 -36.00
CA THR A 276 10.69 28.06 -34.76
C THR A 276 9.49 28.03 -33.81
N SER A 277 9.74 27.35 -32.68
CA SER A 277 9.56 27.82 -31.30
C SER A 277 8.56 28.96 -31.06
N PHE A 278 7.52 28.70 -30.27
CA PHE A 278 6.93 29.73 -29.41
C PHE A 278 6.50 29.19 -28.04
N SER A 279 6.97 29.95 -27.05
CA SER A 279 6.54 30.08 -25.67
C SER A 279 5.03 30.18 -25.50
N LEU A 280 4.48 29.53 -24.47
CA LEU A 280 3.17 29.86 -23.92
C LEU A 280 3.32 30.45 -22.51
N SER A 281 3.22 31.78 -22.48
CA SER A 281 2.99 32.61 -21.32
C SER A 281 1.59 32.36 -20.74
N CYS A 282 1.50 31.80 -19.54
CA CYS A 282 0.25 31.77 -18.76
C CYS A 282 0.20 32.98 -17.82
N LYS A 283 -0.75 33.86 -18.13
CA LYS A 283 -1.04 35.16 -17.52
C LYS A 283 -1.48 35.00 -16.06
N ARG A 284 -0.67 35.55 -15.14
CA ARG A 284 -0.91 35.69 -13.70
C ARG A 284 -2.12 36.60 -13.45
N ARG A 285 -3.19 36.09 -12.83
CA ARG A 285 -4.28 36.94 -12.28
C ARG A 285 -3.90 37.37 -10.87
N LYS A 286 -3.79 38.70 -10.68
CA LYS A 286 -3.65 39.38 -9.38
C LYS A 286 -4.97 39.26 -8.61
N LEU A 287 -4.91 38.82 -7.35
CA LEU A 287 -5.98 38.99 -6.37
C LEU A 287 -5.60 40.16 -5.46
N ASN A 288 -6.54 41.09 -5.33
CA ASN A 288 -6.45 42.35 -4.62
C ASN A 288 -6.90 42.12 -3.17
N ASN A 289 -5.98 42.11 -2.21
CA ASN A 289 -6.34 42.08 -0.78
C ASN A 289 -6.58 43.52 -0.31
N ARG A 290 -7.85 43.90 -0.19
CA ARG A 290 -8.27 44.99 0.69
C ARG A 290 -8.41 44.43 2.10
N LEU A 291 -7.59 44.93 3.01
CA LEU A 291 -7.76 44.78 4.46
C LEU A 291 -9.14 45.32 4.84
N TRP A 292 -9.95 44.49 5.49
CA TRP A 292 -11.01 44.95 6.38
C TRP A 292 -10.54 44.69 7.81
N VAL A 293 -10.37 45.80 8.50
CA VAL A 293 -10.29 45.92 9.95
C VAL A 293 -11.71 45.70 10.47
N ASP A 294 -11.87 44.87 11.49
CA ASP A 294 -13.02 44.98 12.38
C ASP A 294 -12.53 44.79 13.83
N ASP A 295 -13.01 45.72 14.64
CA ASP A 295 -12.66 46.00 16.02
C ASP A 295 -13.31 45.00 17.00
N GLU A 296 -12.55 44.59 18.02
CA GLU A 296 -13.11 44.14 19.30
C GLU A 296 -12.55 44.99 20.45
N LYS A 297 -13.41 45.81 21.08
CA LYS A 297 -13.66 45.79 22.53
C LYS A 297 -14.54 46.95 23.00
N GLY A 298 -15.49 46.60 23.87
CA GLY A 298 -15.94 47.49 24.94
C GLY A 298 -17.45 47.54 25.13
N ASN A 299 -18.03 46.52 25.79
CA ASN A 299 -19.28 46.72 26.52
C ASN A 299 -19.07 46.22 27.95
N SER A 300 -19.23 47.15 28.89
CA SER A 300 -19.18 46.94 30.33
C SER A 300 -20.46 47.54 30.89
N GLU A 301 -21.32 46.67 31.40
CA GLU A 301 -22.27 46.89 32.50
C GLU A 301 -22.27 45.62 33.35
#